data_AF-A0A6A6RUE2-F1
#
_entry.id   AF-A0A6A6RUE2-F1
#
_cell.length_a   1.000
_cell.length_b   1.000
_cell.length_c   1.000
_cell.angle_alpha   90.00
_cell.angle_beta   90.00
_cell.angle_gamma   90.00
#
_symmetry.space_group_name_H-M   'P 1'
#
loop_
_entity.id
_entity.type
_entity.pdbx_description
1 polymer ?
#
loop_
_entity_poly.entity_id
_entity_poly.type
_entity_poly.pdbx_seq_one_letter_code
_entity_poly.pdbx_strand_id
1 'polypeptide(L)'
;MTPAPRKDKAKKVQEDWKYMLKMDSNNLKRKNEILQPAKGGSLITTYIHASNYDSLRFVGPDKRLYLWVSHLPVTAMHGSRYDTLRHALFVAKSGENDPLYGDIVADHAYWDGFVDYNEAHLRVEYEALHIRSSSVEPALVVATLQILKDWEMHTMRVEKGVDPRGFEFSEISARKGDLGRLRYWKA
;
A
#
# COMPACT_ATOMS: atom_id res chain seq x y z
N MET A 1 5.07 -39.19 -34.01
CA MET A 1 4.48 -37.88 -34.37
C MET A 1 4.36 -37.05 -33.11
N THR A 2 5.26 -36.09 -32.91
CA THR A 2 5.27 -35.20 -31.74
C THR A 2 4.49 -33.92 -32.09
N PRO A 3 3.53 -33.46 -31.27
CA PRO A 3 2.80 -32.24 -31.58
C PRO A 3 3.71 -31.02 -31.40
N ALA A 4 3.67 -30.10 -32.37
CA ALA A 4 4.44 -28.86 -32.35
C ALA A 4 3.99 -27.94 -31.19
N PRO A 5 4.90 -27.14 -30.60
CA PRO A 5 4.55 -26.23 -29.52
C PRO A 5 3.62 -25.13 -30.03
N ARG A 6 2.48 -24.94 -29.36
CA ARG A 6 1.58 -23.79 -29.57
C ARG A 6 2.35 -22.51 -29.26
N LYS A 7 2.55 -21.66 -30.28
CA LYS A 7 2.96 -20.27 -30.12
C LYS A 7 1.76 -19.49 -29.56
N ASP A 8 1.53 -19.58 -28.26
CA ASP A 8 0.65 -18.64 -27.58
C ASP A 8 1.33 -17.26 -27.63
N LYS A 9 0.78 -16.37 -28.46
CA LYS A 9 1.21 -14.97 -28.52
C LYS A 9 1.02 -14.39 -27.13
N ALA A 10 2.12 -14.06 -26.45
CA ALA A 10 2.08 -13.30 -25.21
C ALA A 10 1.19 -12.07 -25.43
N LYS A 11 0.05 -12.00 -24.73
CA LYS A 11 -0.78 -10.80 -24.72
C LYS A 11 0.12 -9.67 -24.26
N LYS A 12 0.26 -8.65 -25.11
CA LYS A 12 1.00 -7.43 -24.81
C LYS A 12 0.42 -6.88 -23.50
N VAL A 13 1.21 -6.89 -22.43
CA VAL A 13 0.81 -6.29 -21.14
C VAL A 13 0.46 -4.84 -21.44
N GLN A 14 -0.79 -4.47 -21.22
CA GLN A 14 -1.25 -3.11 -21.42
C GLN A 14 -0.53 -2.26 -20.36
N GLU A 15 0.24 -1.26 -20.79
CA GLU A 15 0.92 -0.34 -19.88
C GLU A 15 -0.14 0.55 -19.21
N ASP A 16 -0.69 0.11 -18.08
CA ASP A 16 -1.89 0.72 -17.52
C ASP A 16 -1.60 1.93 -16.59
N TRP A 17 -0.48 1.93 -15.86
CA TRP A 17 -0.15 2.99 -14.90
C TRP A 17 1.37 3.20 -14.78
N LYS A 18 1.83 4.46 -14.79
CA LYS A 18 3.25 4.84 -14.61
C LYS A 18 3.43 5.59 -13.31
N TYR A 19 4.34 5.10 -12.48
CA TYR A 19 4.70 5.72 -11.22
C TYR A 19 6.04 6.43 -11.35
N MET A 20 6.06 7.73 -11.07
CA MET A 20 7.26 8.56 -11.10
C MET A 20 7.54 9.09 -9.69
N LEU A 21 8.65 8.64 -9.12
CA LEU A 21 9.15 9.11 -7.83
C LEU A 21 10.30 10.10 -8.06
N LYS A 22 10.16 11.31 -7.53
CA LYS A 22 11.24 12.31 -7.49
C LYS A 22 11.79 12.39 -6.06
N MET A 23 13.08 12.10 -5.93
CA MET A 23 13.84 12.28 -4.69
C MET A 23 14.39 13.71 -4.60
N ASP A 24 14.49 14.23 -3.38
CA ASP A 24 15.30 15.40 -3.06
C ASP A 24 16.78 15.01 -3.14
N SER A 25 17.53 15.75 -3.95
CA SER A 25 18.94 15.50 -4.23
C SER A 25 19.84 15.65 -3.00
N ASN A 26 19.39 16.41 -2.00
CA ASN A 26 20.25 16.81 -0.87
C ASN A 26 20.20 15.81 0.29
N ASN A 27 19.08 15.13 0.48
CA ASN A 27 18.84 14.24 1.62
C ASN A 27 18.28 12.88 1.21
N LEU A 28 18.13 12.62 -0.10
CA LEU A 28 17.51 11.42 -0.65
C LEU A 28 16.13 11.13 -0.03
N LYS A 29 15.43 12.15 0.46
CA LYS A 29 14.04 12.04 0.90
C LYS A 29 13.14 12.18 -0.30
N ARG A 30 12.01 11.50 -0.29
CA ARG A 30 11.02 11.63 -1.36
C ARG A 30 10.43 13.05 -1.39
N LYS A 31 10.36 13.65 -2.58
CA LYS A 31 9.97 15.05 -2.79
C LYS A 31 8.64 15.19 -3.53
N ASN A 32 8.40 14.34 -4.53
CA ASN A 32 7.16 14.37 -5.30
C ASN A 32 6.89 12.98 -5.87
N GLU A 33 5.62 12.60 -5.92
CA GLU A 33 5.15 11.36 -6.52
C GLU A 33 4.02 11.67 -7.47
N ILE A 34 4.20 11.23 -8.71
CA ILE A 34 3.24 11.42 -9.77
C ILE A 34 2.82 10.03 -10.24
N LEU A 35 1.52 9.78 -10.21
CA LEU A 35 0.91 8.58 -10.74
C LEU A 35 0.19 8.92 -12.04
N GLN A 36 0.62 8.35 -13.16
CA GLN A 36 0.07 8.65 -14.47
C GLN A 36 -0.71 7.45 -15.01
N PRO A 37 -2.03 7.58 -15.21
CA PRO A 37 -2.83 6.54 -15.86
C PRO A 37 -2.48 6.46 -17.36
N ALA A 38 -2.76 5.32 -17.99
CA ALA A 38 -2.62 5.15 -19.44
C ALA A 38 -3.43 6.17 -20.26
N LYS A 39 -4.55 6.64 -19.70
CA LYS A 39 -5.42 7.67 -20.27
C LYS A 39 -5.83 8.64 -19.17
N GLY A 40 -5.70 9.94 -19.43
CA GLY A 40 -6.12 10.99 -18.50
C GLY A 40 -4.95 11.83 -17.97
N GLY A 41 -5.25 12.69 -17.00
CA GLY A 41 -4.27 13.54 -16.34
C GLY A 41 -3.47 12.78 -15.29
N SER A 42 -2.24 13.24 -15.04
CA SER A 42 -1.43 12.72 -13.94
C SER A 42 -2.05 13.07 -12.59
N LEU A 43 -2.03 12.13 -11.66
CA LEU A 43 -2.40 12.31 -10.27
C LEU A 43 -1.19 12.80 -9.47
N ILE A 44 -1.44 13.79 -8.63
CA ILE A 44 -0.51 14.23 -7.59
C ILE A 44 -1.00 13.62 -6.29
N THR A 45 -0.11 12.91 -5.60
CA THR A 45 -0.37 12.31 -4.30
C THR A 45 0.43 13.05 -3.23
N THR A 46 -0.21 13.32 -2.10
CA THR A 46 0.41 13.96 -0.93
C THR A 46 0.32 13.02 0.25
N TYR A 47 1.46 12.46 0.65
CA TYR A 47 1.57 11.68 1.88
C TYR A 47 1.81 12.59 3.08
N ILE A 48 1.12 12.31 4.17
CA ILE A 48 1.25 13.02 5.44
C ILE A 48 1.46 11.96 6.53
N HIS A 49 2.63 12.00 7.15
CA HIS A 49 2.93 11.28 8.37
C HIS A 49 2.53 12.17 9.55
N ALA A 50 1.50 11.78 10.31
CA ALA A 50 1.01 12.54 11.46
C ALA A 50 1.04 11.70 12.74
N SER A 51 0.83 12.35 13.89
CA SER A 51 0.91 11.71 15.21
C SER A 51 -0.22 10.72 15.50
N ASN A 52 -1.35 10.84 14.80
CA ASN A 52 -2.55 10.06 15.00
C ASN A 52 -2.75 8.97 13.94
N TYR A 53 -2.39 9.24 12.69
CA TYR A 53 -2.38 8.29 11.59
C TYR A 53 -1.57 8.82 10.41
N ASP A 54 -1.19 7.92 9.52
CA ASP A 54 -0.60 8.24 8.25
C ASP A 54 -1.71 8.34 7.20
N SER A 55 -1.53 9.21 6.22
CA SER A 55 -2.52 9.38 5.16
C SER A 55 -1.90 9.71 3.81
N LEU A 56 -2.61 9.32 2.75
CA LEU A 56 -2.27 9.68 1.37
C LEU A 56 -3.47 10.35 0.71
N ARG A 57 -3.35 11.64 0.42
CA ARG A 57 -4.39 12.44 -0.23
C ARG A 57 -4.13 12.57 -1.73
N PHE A 58 -5.16 12.47 -2.56
CA PHE A 58 -5.06 12.69 -4.00
C PHE A 58 -6.41 13.06 -4.64
N VAL A 59 -6.38 13.60 -5.86
CA VAL A 59 -7.59 13.91 -6.65
C VAL A 59 -7.70 12.90 -7.79
N GLY A 60 -8.77 12.09 -7.78
CA GLY A 60 -9.00 11.03 -8.76
C GLY A 60 -9.26 11.53 -10.19
N PRO A 61 -9.23 10.63 -11.20
CA PRO A 61 -9.62 10.98 -12.57
C PRO A 61 -11.06 11.49 -12.71
N ASP A 62 -11.93 11.10 -11.77
CA ASP A 62 -13.31 11.56 -11.62
C ASP A 62 -13.43 12.94 -10.95
N LYS A 63 -12.30 13.60 -10.66
CA LYS A 63 -12.18 14.88 -9.96
C LYS A 63 -12.66 14.86 -8.51
N ARG A 64 -12.90 13.68 -7.93
CA ARG A 64 -13.22 13.56 -6.51
C ARG A 64 -11.95 13.53 -5.69
N LEU A 65 -12.05 13.99 -4.46
CA LEU A 65 -10.95 13.97 -3.52
C LEU A 65 -10.96 12.67 -2.73
N TYR A 66 -9.80 12.01 -2.67
CA TYR A 66 -9.59 10.75 -1.99
C TYR A 66 -8.56 10.90 -0.86
N LEU A 67 -8.71 10.04 0.15
CA LEU A 67 -7.79 9.94 1.27
C LEU A 67 -7.66 8.48 1.71
N TRP A 68 -6.46 7.91 1.54
CA TRP A 68 -6.10 6.73 2.32
C TRP A 68 -5.75 7.15 3.73
N VAL A 69 -6.16 6.35 4.70
CA VAL A 69 -5.88 6.54 6.13
C VAL A 69 -5.41 5.22 6.71
N SER A 70 -4.26 5.21 7.40
CA SER A 70 -3.86 4.10 8.24
C SER A 70 -4.61 4.16 9.58
N HIS A 71 -4.87 3.01 10.19
CA HIS A 71 -5.60 2.98 11.47
C HIS A 71 -4.78 3.50 12.68
N LEU A 72 -3.46 3.67 12.52
CA LEU A 72 -2.51 4.17 13.52
C LEU A 72 -1.30 4.78 12.78
N PRO A 73 -0.48 5.63 13.45
CA PRO A 73 0.72 6.14 12.82
C PRO A 73 1.74 5.01 12.62
N VAL A 74 2.50 5.04 11.53
CA VAL A 74 3.50 4.00 11.22
C VAL A 74 4.54 3.84 12.33
N THR A 75 4.90 4.94 12.99
CA THR A 75 5.82 4.98 14.14
C THR A 75 5.38 4.07 15.29
N ALA A 76 4.06 3.86 15.47
CA ALA A 76 3.54 2.97 16.52
C ALA A 76 3.88 1.49 16.28
N MET A 77 4.35 1.13 15.08
CA MET A 77 4.74 -0.24 14.73
C MET A 77 6.14 -0.62 15.22
N HIS A 78 6.87 0.33 15.82
CA HIS A 78 8.26 0.16 16.25
C HIS A 78 9.11 -0.52 15.15
N GLY A 79 8.89 -0.09 13.91
CA GLY A 79 9.57 -0.54 12.70
C GLY A 79 9.31 -1.97 12.22
N SER A 80 8.65 -2.82 13.01
CA SER A 80 8.68 -4.27 12.74
C SER A 80 7.33 -4.95 12.56
N ARG A 81 6.22 -4.25 12.82
CA ARG A 81 4.87 -4.85 12.75
C ARG A 81 3.96 -4.16 11.76
N TYR A 82 4.48 -3.75 10.60
CA TYR A 82 3.62 -3.16 9.56
C TYR A 82 2.55 -4.11 9.05
N ASP A 83 2.72 -5.42 9.27
CA ASP A 83 1.68 -6.43 9.09
C ASP A 83 0.44 -6.21 9.94
N THR A 84 0.49 -5.34 10.94
CA THR A 84 -0.69 -4.99 11.72
C THR A 84 -1.36 -3.72 11.17
N LEU A 85 -0.74 -3.01 10.22
CA LEU A 85 -1.31 -1.83 9.58
C LEU A 85 -2.51 -2.16 8.69
N ARG A 86 -3.64 -1.57 9.07
CA ARG A 86 -4.89 -1.55 8.33
C ARG A 86 -5.11 -0.16 7.74
N HIS A 87 -5.76 -0.14 6.59
CA HIS A 87 -5.98 1.07 5.81
C HIS A 87 -7.42 1.13 5.31
N ALA A 88 -7.94 2.34 5.18
CA ALA A 88 -9.22 2.60 4.54
C ALA A 88 -9.07 3.76 3.54
N LEU A 89 -9.70 3.61 2.38
CA LEU A 89 -9.78 4.64 1.35
C LEU A 89 -11.13 5.33 1.44
N PHE A 90 -11.08 6.62 1.73
CA PHE A 90 -12.24 7.49 1.76
C PHE A 90 -12.32 8.32 0.48
N VAL A 91 -13.54 8.66 0.08
CA VAL A 91 -13.81 9.60 -1.01
C VAL A 91 -14.79 10.68 -0.55
N ALA A 92 -14.47 11.94 -0.79
CA ALA A 92 -15.34 13.06 -0.44
C ALA A 92 -16.68 12.99 -1.20
N LYS A 93 -17.77 13.35 -0.54
CA LYS A 93 -19.08 13.53 -1.18
C LYS A 93 -19.11 14.84 -1.97
N SER A 94 -20.03 14.94 -2.91
CA SER A 94 -20.20 16.16 -3.71
C SER A 94 -20.48 17.36 -2.79
N GLY A 95 -19.61 18.37 -2.83
CA GLY A 95 -19.70 19.57 -1.99
C GLY A 95 -18.96 19.50 -0.65
N GLU A 96 -18.41 18.34 -0.28
CA GLU A 96 -17.54 18.20 0.90
C GLU A 96 -16.06 18.32 0.49
N ASN A 97 -15.27 18.99 1.34
CA ASN A 97 -13.84 19.17 1.12
C ASN A 97 -12.97 18.14 1.84
N ASP A 98 -13.54 17.42 2.81
CA ASP A 98 -12.83 16.46 3.64
C ASP A 98 -13.34 15.04 3.36
N PRO A 99 -12.51 14.14 2.76
CA PRO A 99 -12.90 12.78 2.46
C PRO A 99 -13.32 11.97 3.69
N LEU A 100 -12.85 12.30 4.90
CA LEU A 100 -13.17 11.54 6.11
C LEU A 100 -14.66 11.51 6.46
N TYR A 101 -15.43 12.52 6.02
CA TYR A 101 -16.89 12.56 6.18
C TYR A 101 -17.65 11.90 5.00
N GLY A 102 -16.90 11.45 4.00
CA GLY A 102 -17.41 10.82 2.81
C GLY A 102 -17.64 9.31 2.94
N ASP A 103 -17.49 8.60 1.83
CA ASP A 103 -17.76 7.15 1.76
C ASP A 103 -16.44 6.35 1.80
N ILE A 104 -16.46 5.19 2.45
CA ILE A 104 -15.36 4.22 2.39
C ILE A 104 -15.52 3.41 1.11
N VAL A 105 -14.56 3.52 0.20
CA VAL A 105 -14.61 2.86 -1.12
C VAL A 105 -13.67 1.67 -1.24
N ALA A 106 -12.67 1.57 -0.37
CA ALA A 106 -11.83 0.39 -0.25
C ALA A 106 -11.24 0.27 1.16
N ASP A 107 -10.86 -0.94 1.55
CA ASP A 107 -10.11 -1.23 2.75
C ASP A 107 -9.03 -2.28 2.50
N HIS A 108 -7.93 -2.17 3.23
CA HIS A 108 -6.77 -3.03 3.09
C HIS A 108 -6.27 -3.47 4.46
N ALA A 109 -6.01 -4.76 4.61
CA ALA A 109 -5.44 -5.34 5.81
C ALA A 109 -4.49 -6.49 5.45
N TYR A 110 -3.43 -6.63 6.22
CA TYR A 110 -2.66 -7.88 6.22
C TYR A 110 -3.33 -8.87 7.17
N TRP A 111 -3.27 -10.15 6.82
CA TRP A 111 -3.69 -11.22 7.72
C TRP A 111 -2.55 -11.50 8.70
N ASP A 112 -2.89 -11.66 9.98
CA ASP A 112 -1.96 -11.76 11.11
C ASP A 112 -0.94 -12.92 11.04
N GLY A 113 -1.04 -13.77 10.02
CA GLY A 113 -0.05 -14.79 9.71
C GLY A 113 -0.06 -15.95 10.69
N PHE A 114 -1.18 -16.21 11.37
CA PHE A 114 -1.41 -17.48 12.06
C PHE A 114 -2.13 -18.43 11.12
N VAL A 115 -1.37 -19.30 10.44
CA VAL A 115 -1.96 -20.42 9.71
C VAL A 115 -2.27 -21.52 10.73
N ASP A 116 -3.54 -21.95 10.82
CA ASP A 116 -3.85 -23.22 11.47
C ASP A 116 -3.35 -24.35 10.55
N TYR A 117 -2.26 -24.99 10.95
CA TYR A 117 -1.66 -26.09 10.20
C TYR A 117 -2.56 -27.33 10.12
N ASN A 118 -3.66 -27.38 10.87
CA ASN A 118 -4.66 -28.46 10.79
C ASN A 118 -5.73 -28.21 9.71
N GLU A 119 -5.93 -26.97 9.27
CA GLU A 119 -6.81 -26.69 8.14
C GLU A 119 -5.99 -26.73 6.84
N ALA A 120 -6.02 -27.89 6.18
CA ALA A 120 -5.31 -28.15 4.92
C ALA A 120 -5.81 -27.33 3.71
N HIS A 121 -6.51 -26.23 3.92
CA HIS A 121 -7.10 -25.42 2.86
C HIS A 121 -6.40 -24.06 2.76
N LEU A 122 -5.69 -23.93 1.64
CA LEU A 122 -5.47 -22.72 0.87
C LEU A 122 -4.29 -21.85 1.31
N ARG A 123 -3.50 -21.47 0.31
CA ARG A 123 -2.56 -20.34 0.35
C ARG A 123 -3.35 -19.11 0.81
N VAL A 124 -3.32 -18.81 2.10
CA VAL A 124 -3.91 -17.59 2.63
C VAL A 124 -3.14 -16.44 2.01
N GLU A 125 -3.84 -15.63 1.21
CA GLU A 125 -3.29 -14.38 0.71
C GLU A 125 -2.97 -13.53 1.94
N TYR A 126 -1.67 -13.30 2.16
CA TYR A 126 -1.10 -12.56 3.29
C TYR A 126 -1.56 -11.11 3.41
N GLU A 127 -2.32 -10.64 2.43
CA GLU A 127 -2.80 -9.29 2.24
C GLU A 127 -4.17 -9.37 1.59
N ALA A 128 -5.16 -8.67 2.13
CA ALA A 128 -6.49 -8.53 1.53
C ALA A 128 -6.77 -7.06 1.22
N LEU A 129 -7.25 -6.81 0.01
CA LEU A 129 -7.80 -5.54 -0.45
C LEU A 129 -9.25 -5.77 -0.83
N HIS A 130 -10.17 -5.11 -0.13
CA HIS A 130 -11.58 -5.13 -0.45
C HIS A 130 -11.98 -3.80 -1.07
N ILE A 131 -12.47 -3.84 -2.32
CA ILE A 131 -13.01 -2.67 -3.02
C ILE A 131 -14.52 -2.69 -2.85
N ARG A 132 -15.03 -1.76 -2.04
CA ARG A 132 -16.44 -1.67 -1.65
C ARG A 132 -17.31 -1.04 -2.73
N SER A 133 -16.74 -0.10 -3.47
CA SER A 133 -17.49 0.68 -4.46
C SER A 133 -17.21 0.21 -5.88
N SER A 134 -18.26 -0.18 -6.59
CA SER A 134 -18.18 -0.51 -8.03
C SER A 134 -17.93 0.70 -8.92
N SER A 135 -18.05 1.92 -8.39
CA SER A 135 -17.80 3.16 -9.14
C SER A 135 -16.35 3.59 -9.15
N VAL A 136 -15.50 3.00 -8.32
CA VAL A 136 -14.08 3.32 -8.24
C VAL A 136 -13.28 2.32 -9.07
N GLU A 137 -12.38 2.83 -9.91
CA GLU A 137 -11.51 2.00 -10.73
C GLU A 137 -10.55 1.18 -9.85
N PRO A 138 -10.52 -0.17 -9.97
CA PRO A 138 -9.64 -0.99 -9.15
C PRO A 138 -8.16 -0.66 -9.30
N ALA A 139 -7.72 -0.28 -10.50
CA ALA A 139 -6.33 0.06 -10.76
C ALA A 139 -5.89 1.34 -10.02
N LEU A 140 -6.78 2.32 -9.86
CA LEU A 140 -6.53 3.52 -9.05
C LEU A 140 -6.32 3.15 -7.57
N VAL A 141 -7.18 2.28 -7.03
CA VAL A 141 -7.09 1.82 -5.64
C VAL A 141 -5.77 1.10 -5.40
N VAL A 142 -5.42 0.14 -6.25
CA VAL A 142 -4.18 -0.64 -6.14
C VAL A 142 -2.95 0.26 -6.28
N ALA A 143 -2.92 1.14 -7.27
CA ALA A 143 -1.77 2.00 -7.52
C ALA A 143 -1.53 3.00 -6.38
N THR A 144 -2.60 3.59 -5.83
CA THR A 144 -2.48 4.55 -4.72
C THR A 144 -2.19 3.86 -3.38
N LEU A 145 -2.70 2.63 -3.17
CA LEU A 145 -2.30 1.82 -2.02
C LEU A 145 -0.82 1.46 -2.06
N GLN A 146 -0.29 1.11 -3.23
CA GLN A 146 1.14 0.83 -3.39
C GLN A 146 2.00 2.05 -3.01
N ILE A 147 1.57 3.25 -3.44
CA ILE A 147 2.22 4.51 -3.08
C ILE A 147 2.25 4.71 -1.56
N LEU A 148 1.11 4.55 -0.88
CA LEU A 148 1.03 4.65 0.57
C LEU A 148 2.00 3.68 1.24
N LYS A 149 1.92 2.39 0.91
CA LYS A 149 2.79 1.36 1.48
C LYS A 149 4.27 1.67 1.27
N ASP A 150 4.62 2.19 0.10
CA ASP A 150 6.00 2.57 -0.20
C ASP A 150 6.47 3.71 0.72
N TRP A 151 5.61 4.70 1.01
CA TRP A 151 5.92 5.76 1.98
C TRP A 151 6.11 5.22 3.38
N GLU A 152 5.20 4.38 3.85
CA GLU A 152 5.27 3.76 5.17
C GLU A 152 6.57 2.95 5.33
N MET A 153 6.93 2.18 4.30
CA MET A 153 8.21 1.45 4.24
C MET A 153 9.41 2.39 4.26
N HIS A 154 9.33 3.57 3.64
CA HIS A 154 10.41 4.56 3.72
C HIS A 154 10.53 5.14 5.13
N THR A 155 9.41 5.49 5.77
CA THR A 155 9.36 5.97 7.15
C THR A 155 9.98 4.95 8.11
N MET A 156 9.59 3.68 8.03
CA MET A 156 10.18 2.61 8.87
C MET A 156 11.68 2.42 8.64
N ARG A 157 12.18 2.57 7.40
CA ARG A 157 13.63 2.50 7.11
C ARG A 157 14.39 3.65 7.76
N VAL A 158 13.81 4.85 7.78
CA VAL A 158 14.39 6.00 8.47
C VAL A 158 14.42 5.74 9.98
N GLU A 159 13.32 5.22 10.55
CA GLU A 159 13.25 4.86 11.97
C GLU A 159 14.25 3.78 12.37
N LYS A 160 14.43 2.74 11.53
CA LYS A 160 15.48 1.71 11.73
C LYS A 160 16.88 2.33 11.84
N GLY A 161 17.13 3.39 11.07
CA GLY A 161 18.39 4.13 11.14
C GLY A 161 18.56 4.91 12.45
N VAL A 162 17.47 5.29 13.11
CA VAL A 162 17.47 6.05 14.37
C VAL A 162 17.56 5.12 15.59
N ASP A 163 16.77 4.04 15.62
CA ASP A 163 16.79 3.04 16.70
C ASP A 163 16.90 1.60 16.15
N PRO A 164 18.12 1.16 15.80
CA PRO A 164 18.33 -0.16 15.23
C PRO A 164 18.05 -1.30 16.23
N ARG A 165 18.22 -1.07 17.54
CA ARG A 165 18.03 -2.11 18.56
C ARG A 165 16.55 -2.34 18.87
N GLY A 166 15.76 -1.26 18.98
CA GLY A 166 14.31 -1.37 19.12
C GLY A 166 13.67 -2.06 17.91
N PHE A 167 14.19 -1.75 16.71
CA PHE A 167 13.77 -2.41 15.47
C PHE A 167 14.08 -3.92 15.49
N GLU A 168 15.30 -4.32 15.87
CA GLU A 168 15.72 -5.72 15.93
C GLU A 168 14.85 -6.56 16.89
N PHE A 169 14.59 -6.06 18.10
CA PHE A 169 13.73 -6.76 19.07
C PHE A 169 12.32 -6.99 18.52
N SER A 170 11.79 -5.96 17.88
CA SER A 170 10.43 -5.99 17.37
C SER A 170 10.36 -6.89 16.11
N GLU A 171 11.40 -6.92 15.28
CA GLU A 171 11.56 -7.80 14.12
C GLU A 171 11.64 -9.28 14.54
N ILE A 172 12.40 -9.60 15.59
CA ILE A 172 12.45 -10.96 16.16
C ILE A 172 11.04 -11.39 16.61
N SER A 173 10.28 -10.48 17.20
CA SER A 173 8.91 -10.74 17.64
C SER A 173 7.96 -10.95 16.44
N ALA A 174 8.10 -10.15 15.38
CA ALA A 174 7.35 -10.31 14.14
C ALA A 174 7.61 -11.66 13.47
N ARG A 175 8.88 -12.08 13.39
CA ARG A 175 9.32 -13.35 12.81
C ARG A 175 8.82 -14.60 13.56
N LYS A 176 8.13 -14.46 14.69
CA LYS A 176 7.41 -15.58 15.31
C LYS A 176 6.15 -15.98 14.52
N GLY A 177 5.55 -15.07 13.76
CA GLY A 177 4.41 -15.33 12.87
C GLY A 177 4.83 -15.70 11.44
N ASP A 178 3.96 -16.37 10.68
CA ASP A 178 4.27 -16.84 9.32
C ASP A 178 4.51 -15.67 8.36
N LEU A 179 3.68 -14.64 8.46
CA LEU A 179 3.82 -13.42 7.67
C LEU A 179 5.12 -12.69 7.97
N GLY A 180 5.47 -12.59 9.25
CA GLY A 180 6.74 -12.02 9.69
C GLY A 180 7.94 -12.80 9.15
N ARG A 181 7.86 -14.13 9.04
CA ARG A 181 8.92 -14.93 8.42
C ARG A 181 9.03 -14.69 6.91
N LEU A 182 7.91 -14.61 6.21
CA LEU A 182 7.88 -14.50 4.75
C LEU A 182 8.35 -13.14 4.23
N ARG A 183 7.91 -12.05 4.86
CA ARG A 183 8.22 -10.71 4.37
C ARG A 183 9.48 -10.08 4.97
N TYR A 184 9.97 -10.54 6.13
CA TYR A 184 11.17 -9.97 6.76
C TYR A 184 12.47 -10.73 6.43
N TRP A 185 12.46 -11.63 5.44
CA TRP A 185 13.66 -12.40 5.07
C TRP A 185 14.73 -11.55 4.36
N LYS A 186 14.41 -10.35 3.86
CA LYS A 186 15.32 -9.57 3.00
C LYS A 186 15.16 -8.05 3.11
N ALA A 187 15.17 -7.49 4.32
CA ALA A 187 15.26 -6.04 4.54
C ALA A 187 16.65 -5.63 5.02
#